data_AF-A0A7L4CK54-F1
#
_entry.id   AF-A0A7L4CK54-F1
#
_cell.length_a   1.000
_cell.length_b   1.000
_cell.length_c   1.000
_cell.angle_alpha   90.00
_cell.angle_beta   90.00
_cell.angle_gamma   90.00
#
_symmetry.space_group_name_H-M   'P 1'
#
loop_
_entity.id
_entity.type
_entity.pdbx_description
1 polymer ?
#
loop_
_entity_poly.entity_id
_entity_poly.type
_entity_poly.pdbx_seq_one_letter_code
_entity_poly.pdbx_strand_id
1 'polypeptide(L)'
;SRALVAQLAVGMGLFAALLPLVAVGIRQGWQLGTGLCRFTHLMWHWSLFAQGLLVGSSSWSTAWCHWDPRSRWLAVAVWAGALVLATPAALASGTVVAAETSCIGCSVGILSPVYLLHLSLCLCLFLLLPALLLVATLALPRLRAGWQPGLGVSWLFFGLWVPYGVGLAVDFLLQAQLLQPSCGTFEHFDYVLGVSEGLGVLHCCLGPPVLLAVRLCRRGAGTSGSC
;
A
#
# COMPACT_ATOMS: atom_id res chain seq x y z
N SER A 1 -14.07 -14.16 1.67
CA SER A 1 -13.97 -15.34 0.78
C SER A 1 -12.58 -15.98 0.90
N ARG A 2 -12.41 -17.28 0.61
CA ARG A 2 -11.07 -17.93 0.62
C ARG A 2 -10.15 -17.37 -0.47
N ALA A 3 -10.72 -17.04 -1.63
CA ALA A 3 -10.02 -16.43 -2.76
C ALA A 3 -9.36 -15.09 -2.39
N LEU A 4 -10.12 -14.16 -1.80
CA LEU A 4 -9.57 -12.86 -1.36
C LEU A 4 -8.36 -13.02 -0.44
N VAL A 5 -8.45 -13.91 0.55
CA VAL A 5 -7.35 -14.14 1.49
C VAL A 5 -6.12 -14.75 0.78
N ALA A 6 -6.33 -15.61 -0.21
CA ALA A 6 -5.23 -16.14 -1.02
C ALA A 6 -4.57 -15.04 -1.87
N GLN A 7 -5.36 -14.16 -2.48
CA GLN A 7 -4.85 -13.03 -3.26
C GLN A 7 -4.03 -12.05 -2.40
N LEU A 8 -4.52 -11.73 -1.19
CA LEU A 8 -3.77 -10.91 -0.23
C LEU A 8 -2.47 -11.58 0.20
N ALA A 9 -2.47 -12.89 0.44
CA ALA A 9 -1.25 -13.63 0.78
C ALA A 9 -0.22 -13.62 -0.37
N VAL A 10 -0.69 -13.75 -1.62
CA VAL A 10 0.17 -13.62 -2.81
C VAL A 10 0.78 -12.21 -2.89
N GLY A 11 -0.02 -11.16 -2.68
CA GLY A 11 0.48 -9.78 -2.64
C GLY A 11 1.56 -9.59 -1.57
N MET A 12 1.29 -10.00 -0.33
CA MET A 12 2.26 -9.89 0.76
C MET A 12 3.53 -10.70 0.49
N GLY A 13 3.41 -11.90 -0.08
CA GLY A 13 4.56 -12.72 -0.48
C GLY A 13 5.40 -12.06 -1.57
N LEU A 14 4.75 -11.48 -2.59
CA LEU A 14 5.42 -10.74 -3.66
C LEU A 14 6.17 -9.52 -3.12
N PHE A 15 5.56 -8.79 -2.19
CA PHE A 15 6.20 -7.65 -1.54
C PHE A 15 7.39 -8.08 -0.68
N ALA A 16 7.22 -9.12 0.14
CA ALA A 16 8.27 -9.66 0.99
C ALA A 16 9.47 -10.19 0.19
N ALA A 17 9.24 -10.75 -1.00
CA ALA A 17 10.29 -11.23 -1.89
C ALA A 17 11.20 -10.09 -2.41
N LEU A 18 10.72 -8.85 -2.44
CA LEU A 18 11.52 -7.68 -2.83
C LEU A 18 12.38 -7.14 -1.69
N LEU A 19 12.02 -7.41 -0.43
CA LEU A 19 12.71 -6.83 0.73
C LEU A 19 14.21 -7.15 0.78
N PRO A 20 14.69 -8.38 0.51
CA PRO A 20 16.12 -8.66 0.50
C PRO A 20 16.88 -7.83 -0.56
N LEU A 21 16.28 -7.66 -1.74
CA LEU A 21 16.88 -6.88 -2.82
C LEU A 21 17.00 -5.40 -2.43
N VAL A 22 15.93 -4.82 -1.90
CA VAL A 22 15.91 -3.43 -1.44
C VAL A 22 16.89 -3.24 -0.28
N ALA A 23 16.92 -4.16 0.69
CA ALA A 23 17.82 -4.10 1.84
C ALA A 23 19.30 -4.13 1.44
N VAL A 24 19.68 -4.97 0.46
CA VAL A 24 21.04 -4.98 -0.08
C VAL A 24 21.35 -3.65 -0.78
N GLY A 25 20.41 -3.12 -1.57
CA GLY A 25 20.56 -1.83 -2.24
C GLY A 25 20.74 -0.64 -1.28
N ILE A 26 20.08 -0.66 -0.13
CA ILE A 26 20.25 0.35 0.92
C ILE A 26 21.61 0.20 1.62
N ARG A 27 22.07 -1.04 1.87
CA ARG A 27 23.30 -1.29 2.64
C ARG A 27 24.59 -1.10 1.82
N GLN A 28 24.57 -1.45 0.54
CA GLN A 28 25.79 -1.50 -0.31
C GLN A 28 25.80 -0.43 -1.41
N GLY A 29 24.78 0.45 -1.43
CA GLY A 29 24.45 1.26 -2.59
C GLY A 29 23.81 0.43 -3.70
N TRP A 30 22.99 1.08 -4.51
CA TRP A 30 22.30 0.47 -5.64
C TRP A 30 23.25 0.26 -6.84
N GLN A 31 23.77 -0.96 -6.98
CA GLN A 31 24.72 -1.31 -8.05
C GLN A 31 24.09 -2.02 -9.25
N LEU A 32 22.80 -2.39 -9.18
CA LEU A 32 22.13 -3.20 -10.21
C LEU A 32 21.58 -2.38 -11.40
N GLY A 33 21.89 -1.09 -11.46
CA GLY A 33 21.51 -0.19 -12.54
C GLY A 33 20.06 0.30 -12.50
N THR A 34 19.75 1.25 -13.39
CA THR A 34 18.45 1.94 -13.45
C THR A 34 17.30 1.00 -13.83
N GLY A 35 17.54 0.02 -14.70
CA GLY A 35 16.51 -0.94 -15.12
C GLY A 35 15.94 -1.75 -13.96
N LEU A 36 16.81 -2.29 -13.10
CA LEU A 36 16.36 -3.05 -11.93
C LEU A 36 15.74 -2.14 -10.86
N CYS A 37 16.21 -0.90 -10.72
CA CYS A 37 15.59 0.08 -9.81
C CYS A 37 14.11 0.31 -10.19
N ARG A 38 13.86 0.57 -11.48
CA ARG A 38 12.49 0.74 -12.00
C ARG A 38 11.64 -0.51 -11.85
N PHE A 39 12.19 -1.68 -12.14
CA PHE A 39 11.49 -2.94 -11.97
C PHE A 39 11.12 -3.21 -10.50
N THR A 40 12.02 -2.86 -9.58
CA THR A 40 11.80 -3.02 -8.14
C THR A 40 10.67 -2.10 -7.67
N HIS A 41 10.68 -0.83 -8.07
CA HIS A 41 9.58 0.11 -7.77
C HIS A 41 8.27 -0.30 -8.45
N LEU A 42 8.31 -0.85 -9.67
CA LEU A 42 7.13 -1.39 -10.34
C LEU A 42 6.51 -2.51 -9.52
N MET A 43 7.30 -3.50 -9.14
CA MET A 43 6.83 -4.69 -8.40
C MET A 43 6.34 -4.31 -7.00
N TRP A 44 7.04 -3.38 -6.33
CA TRP A 44 6.66 -2.84 -5.03
C TRP A 44 5.26 -2.22 -5.06
N HIS A 45 5.06 -1.26 -5.97
CA HIS A 45 3.79 -0.56 -6.09
C HIS A 45 2.69 -1.44 -6.69
N TRP A 46 3.02 -2.36 -7.58
CA TRP A 46 2.05 -3.31 -8.14
C TRP A 46 1.45 -4.18 -7.04
N SER A 47 2.30 -4.79 -6.20
CA SER A 47 1.83 -5.57 -5.05
C SER A 47 1.02 -4.71 -4.09
N LEU A 48 1.52 -3.52 -3.76
CA LEU A 48 0.89 -2.63 -2.80
C LEU A 48 -0.49 -2.15 -3.25
N PHE A 49 -0.61 -1.72 -4.51
CA PHE A 49 -1.87 -1.27 -5.09
C PHE A 49 -2.86 -2.41 -5.27
N ALA A 50 -2.40 -3.61 -5.65
CA ALA A 50 -3.26 -4.78 -5.72
C ALA A 50 -3.87 -5.09 -4.34
N GLN A 51 -3.06 -5.08 -3.28
CA GLN A 51 -3.53 -5.28 -1.91
C GLN A 51 -4.50 -4.18 -1.47
N GLY A 52 -4.17 -2.91 -1.70
CA GLY A 52 -5.05 -1.77 -1.37
C GLY A 52 -6.42 -1.84 -2.05
N LEU A 53 -6.46 -2.20 -3.34
CA LEU A 53 -7.70 -2.38 -4.09
C LEU A 53 -8.51 -3.59 -3.60
N LEU A 54 -7.86 -4.72 -3.31
CA LEU A 54 -8.51 -5.91 -2.76
C LEU A 54 -9.13 -5.63 -1.39
N VAL A 55 -8.39 -4.93 -0.53
CA VAL A 55 -8.82 -4.52 0.80
C VAL A 55 -10.00 -3.54 0.69
N GLY A 56 -9.85 -2.47 -0.08
CA GLY A 56 -10.89 -1.44 -0.23
C GLY A 56 -12.19 -1.99 -0.82
N SER A 57 -12.08 -2.83 -1.85
CA SER A 57 -13.26 -3.43 -2.47
C SER A 57 -13.97 -4.45 -1.57
N SER A 58 -13.24 -5.18 -0.73
CA SER A 58 -13.84 -6.07 0.25
C SER A 58 -14.69 -5.33 1.30
N SER A 59 -14.28 -4.10 1.66
CA SER A 59 -15.03 -3.23 2.58
C SER A 59 -16.31 -2.65 1.95
N TRP A 60 -16.35 -2.48 0.63
CA TRP A 60 -17.53 -2.01 -0.12
C TRP A 60 -18.51 -3.13 -0.48
N SER A 61 -18.03 -4.37 -0.61
CA SER A 61 -18.87 -5.53 -0.97
C SER A 61 -19.97 -5.86 0.05
N THR A 62 -19.85 -5.41 1.30
CA THR A 62 -20.93 -5.48 2.30
C THR A 62 -22.06 -4.48 2.04
N ALA A 63 -21.82 -3.42 1.28
CA ALA A 63 -22.82 -2.42 0.91
C ALA A 63 -23.56 -2.76 -0.41
N TRP A 64 -22.97 -3.57 -1.28
CA TRP A 64 -23.54 -3.93 -2.60
C TRP A 64 -23.56 -5.45 -2.76
N CYS A 65 -24.74 -6.07 -2.59
CA CYS A 65 -24.96 -7.53 -2.60
C CYS A 65 -24.55 -8.30 -3.89
N HIS A 66 -23.97 -7.64 -4.89
CA HIS A 66 -23.55 -8.27 -6.17
C HIS A 66 -22.06 -8.62 -6.21
N TRP A 67 -21.21 -8.13 -5.29
CA TRP A 67 -19.78 -8.41 -5.36
C TRP A 67 -19.48 -9.88 -4.97
N ASP A 68 -19.40 -10.78 -5.96
CA ASP A 68 -18.84 -12.12 -5.79
C ASP A 68 -17.35 -12.14 -6.16
N PRO A 69 -16.44 -12.03 -5.17
CA PRO A 69 -15.00 -12.17 -5.37
C PRO A 69 -14.57 -13.57 -5.85
N ARG A 70 -15.49 -14.50 -6.19
CA ARG A 70 -15.20 -15.73 -6.96
C ARG A 70 -15.04 -15.52 -8.46
N SER A 71 -15.46 -14.38 -9.02
CA SER A 71 -15.24 -14.11 -10.44
C SER A 71 -13.74 -14.02 -10.71
N ARG A 72 -13.17 -15.07 -11.33
CA ARG A 72 -11.77 -15.12 -11.79
C ARG A 72 -11.41 -13.87 -12.59
N TRP A 73 -12.37 -13.34 -13.36
CA TRP A 73 -12.22 -12.12 -14.14
C TRP A 73 -11.97 -10.88 -13.28
N LEU A 74 -12.69 -10.74 -12.16
CA LEU A 74 -12.52 -9.61 -11.25
C LEU A 74 -11.13 -9.63 -10.59
N ALA A 75 -10.64 -10.81 -10.21
CA ALA A 75 -9.28 -10.95 -9.69
C ALA A 75 -8.24 -10.53 -10.75
N VAL A 76 -8.35 -11.06 -11.97
CA VAL A 76 -7.45 -10.69 -13.09
C VAL A 76 -7.51 -9.19 -13.36
N ALA A 77 -8.70 -8.59 -13.38
CA ALA A 77 -8.89 -7.16 -13.59
C ALA A 77 -8.25 -6.31 -12.48
N VAL A 78 -8.35 -6.72 -11.22
CA VAL A 78 -7.71 -6.01 -10.10
C VAL A 78 -6.19 -6.07 -10.21
N TRP A 79 -5.61 -7.24 -10.50
CA TRP A 79 -4.15 -7.35 -10.65
C TRP A 79 -3.62 -6.62 -11.89
N ALA A 80 -4.30 -6.73 -13.02
CA ALA A 80 -3.94 -6.01 -14.24
C ALA A 80 -4.09 -4.49 -14.04
N GLY A 81 -5.19 -4.05 -13.43
CA GLY A 81 -5.41 -2.66 -13.07
C GLY A 81 -4.30 -2.13 -12.14
N ALA A 82 -3.96 -2.88 -11.09
CA ALA A 82 -2.87 -2.51 -10.19
C ALA A 82 -1.52 -2.40 -10.91
N LEU A 83 -1.24 -3.25 -11.91
CA LEU A 83 -0.01 -3.18 -12.70
C LEU A 83 0.05 -1.89 -13.52
N VAL A 84 -1.06 -1.54 -14.17
CA VAL A 84 -1.19 -0.28 -14.92
C VAL A 84 -1.00 0.91 -13.97
N LEU A 85 -1.64 0.90 -12.80
CA LEU A 85 -1.50 1.95 -11.80
C LEU A 85 -0.09 2.06 -11.21
N ALA A 86 0.69 0.99 -11.20
CA ALA A 86 2.08 0.99 -10.73
C ALA A 86 3.08 1.51 -11.78
N THR A 87 2.66 1.61 -13.05
CA THR A 87 3.54 2.05 -14.16
C THR A 87 4.12 3.45 -13.95
N PRO A 88 3.36 4.46 -13.48
CA PRO A 88 3.91 5.77 -13.15
C PRO A 88 5.03 5.73 -12.09
N ALA A 89 4.96 4.82 -11.12
CA ALA A 89 6.01 4.67 -10.11
C ALA A 89 7.34 4.18 -10.72
N ALA A 90 7.26 3.25 -11.68
CA ALA A 90 8.42 2.76 -12.42
C ALA A 90 9.04 3.83 -13.34
N LEU A 91 8.20 4.70 -13.92
CA LEU A 91 8.65 5.76 -14.81
C LEU A 91 9.21 6.97 -14.04
N ALA A 92 8.69 7.25 -12.84
CA ALA A 92 9.21 8.30 -11.97
C ALA A 92 10.54 7.91 -11.31
N SER A 93 10.78 6.61 -11.11
CA SER A 93 11.98 6.11 -10.44
C SER A 93 13.21 6.00 -11.34
N GLY A 94 14.37 6.10 -10.70
CA GLY A 94 15.67 6.03 -11.35
C GLY A 94 16.81 6.00 -10.36
N THR A 95 18.03 6.00 -10.88
CA THR A 95 19.26 5.98 -10.08
C THR A 95 19.92 7.33 -10.12
N VAL A 96 20.34 7.85 -8.98
CA VAL A 96 21.11 9.09 -8.89
C VAL A 96 22.49 8.78 -8.31
N VAL A 97 23.51 9.39 -8.91
CA VAL A 97 24.90 9.28 -8.49
C VAL A 97 25.20 10.46 -7.55
N ALA A 98 25.25 10.19 -6.25
CA ALA A 98 25.72 11.13 -5.24
C ALA A 98 27.07 10.62 -4.67
N ALA A 99 27.20 10.42 -3.34
CA ALA A 99 28.36 9.77 -2.73
C ALA A 99 28.34 8.23 -2.90
N GLU A 100 27.14 7.65 -2.89
CA GLU A 100 26.84 6.26 -3.24
C GLU A 100 25.66 6.28 -4.20
N THR A 101 25.62 5.35 -5.18
CA THR A 101 24.51 5.27 -6.13
C THR A 101 23.25 4.84 -5.37
N SER A 102 22.19 5.64 -5.38
CA SER A 102 20.93 5.29 -4.74
C SER A 102 19.81 5.14 -5.77
N CYS A 103 18.91 4.18 -5.52
CA CYS A 103 17.66 4.04 -6.28
C CYS A 103 16.62 4.92 -5.62
N ILE A 104 16.14 5.93 -6.35
CA ILE A 104 15.19 6.93 -5.84
C ILE A 104 13.86 6.84 -6.60
N GLY A 105 12.77 7.10 -5.89
CA GLY A 105 11.43 7.20 -6.45
C GLY A 105 11.19 8.47 -7.28
N CYS A 106 12.00 9.51 -7.09
CA CYS A 106 11.86 10.84 -7.72
C CYS A 106 13.06 11.17 -8.62
N SER A 107 13.23 10.46 -9.73
CA SER A 107 14.28 10.79 -10.73
C SER A 107 13.85 11.87 -11.73
N VAL A 108 12.56 12.18 -11.77
CA VAL A 108 11.93 13.19 -12.62
C VAL A 108 11.56 14.41 -11.79
N GLY A 109 11.36 15.56 -12.45
CA GLY A 109 10.96 16.78 -11.75
C GLY A 109 9.67 16.62 -10.94
N ILE A 110 9.58 17.34 -9.82
CA ILE A 110 8.48 17.24 -8.84
C ILE A 110 7.10 17.64 -9.42
N LEU A 111 7.08 18.48 -10.46
CA LEU A 111 5.87 18.85 -11.21
C LEU A 111 5.63 17.96 -12.45
N SER A 112 6.45 16.93 -12.68
CA SER A 112 6.24 16.05 -13.84
C SER A 112 4.91 15.31 -13.72
N PRO A 113 4.16 15.16 -14.84
CA PRO A 113 2.84 14.54 -14.79
C PRO A 113 2.89 13.08 -14.33
N VAL A 114 3.99 12.38 -14.62
CA VAL A 114 4.22 10.99 -14.19
C VAL A 114 4.36 10.91 -12.67
N TYR A 115 5.15 11.80 -12.07
CA TYR A 115 5.30 11.84 -10.62
C TYR A 115 4.01 12.28 -9.94
N LEU A 116 3.35 13.34 -10.43
CA LEU A 116 2.08 13.80 -9.87
C LEU A 116 0.99 12.73 -9.96
N LEU A 117 0.96 11.96 -11.05
CA LEU A 117 0.04 10.83 -11.18
C LEU A 117 0.36 9.74 -10.15
N HIS A 118 1.63 9.37 -10.01
CA HIS A 118 2.05 8.40 -8.99
C HIS A 118 1.67 8.85 -7.58
N LEU A 119 2.02 10.09 -7.21
CA LEU A 119 1.68 10.70 -5.92
C LEU A 119 0.17 10.70 -5.70
N SER A 120 -0.60 11.17 -6.69
CA SER A 120 -2.08 11.19 -6.60
C SER A 120 -2.66 9.80 -6.33
N LEU A 121 -2.15 8.77 -7.01
CA LEU A 121 -2.58 7.40 -6.79
C LEU A 121 -2.26 6.91 -5.37
N CYS A 122 -1.06 7.21 -4.86
CA CYS A 122 -0.69 6.91 -3.48
C CYS A 122 -1.61 7.62 -2.47
N LEU A 123 -1.87 8.91 -2.66
CA LEU A 123 -2.77 9.67 -1.76
C LEU A 123 -4.21 9.16 -1.83
N CYS A 124 -4.70 8.83 -3.02
CA CYS A 124 -6.03 8.26 -3.20
C CYS A 124 -6.16 6.91 -2.47
N LEU A 125 -5.17 6.02 -2.59
CA LEU A 125 -5.22 4.68 -2.00
C LEU A 125 -4.94 4.67 -0.51
N PHE A 126 -3.98 5.47 -0.03
CA PHE A 126 -3.53 5.42 1.38
C PHE A 126 -4.18 6.47 2.28
N LEU A 127 -4.78 7.53 1.75
CA LEU A 127 -5.47 8.55 2.57
C LEU A 127 -6.95 8.63 2.25
N LEU A 128 -7.30 8.88 0.98
CA LEU A 128 -8.69 9.17 0.61
C LEU A 128 -9.59 7.94 0.79
N LEU A 129 -9.14 6.78 0.33
CA LEU A 129 -9.87 5.52 0.47
C LEU A 129 -10.12 5.13 1.94
N PRO A 130 -9.12 5.08 2.84
CA PRO A 130 -9.39 4.79 4.24
C PRO A 130 -10.24 5.85 4.93
N ALA A 131 -10.09 7.13 4.60
CA ALA A 131 -10.93 8.19 5.14
C ALA A 131 -12.40 8.02 4.70
N LEU A 132 -12.65 7.72 3.43
CA LEU A 132 -13.99 7.45 2.92
C LEU A 132 -14.61 6.21 3.60
N LEU A 133 -13.83 5.14 3.78
CA LEU A 133 -14.28 3.95 4.50
C LEU A 133 -14.59 4.26 5.97
N LEU A 134 -13.75 5.07 6.64
CA LEU A 134 -14.01 5.53 8.00
C LEU A 134 -15.34 6.27 8.07
N VAL A 135 -15.49 7.33 7.26
CA VAL A 135 -16.69 8.17 7.24
C VAL A 135 -17.93 7.34 6.93
N ALA A 136 -17.87 6.45 5.94
CA ALA A 136 -18.97 5.56 5.60
C ALA A 136 -19.37 4.65 6.77
N THR A 137 -18.40 4.04 7.47
CA THR A 137 -18.68 3.22 8.66
C THR A 137 -19.19 4.03 9.85
N LEU A 138 -18.84 5.31 9.96
CA LEU A 138 -19.34 6.16 11.04
C LEU A 138 -20.74 6.70 10.75
N ALA A 139 -21.01 7.09 9.51
CA ALA A 139 -22.26 7.72 9.07
C ALA A 139 -23.39 6.71 8.81
N LEU A 140 -23.07 5.48 8.39
CA LEU A 140 -24.08 4.44 8.12
C LEU A 140 -24.05 3.35 9.20
N PRO A 141 -24.90 3.42 10.24
CA PRO A 141 -24.95 2.40 11.30
C PRO A 141 -25.33 1.00 10.78
N ARG A 142 -25.97 0.89 9.60
CA ARG A 142 -26.21 -0.40 8.91
C ARG A 142 -24.90 -1.08 8.48
N LEU A 143 -23.87 -0.33 8.12
CA LEU A 143 -22.53 -0.87 7.83
C LEU A 143 -21.81 -1.28 9.11
N ARG A 144 -22.12 -0.66 10.26
CA ARG A 144 -21.64 -1.10 11.58
C ARG A 144 -22.29 -2.42 12.02
N ALA A 145 -23.58 -2.61 11.78
CA ALA A 145 -24.29 -3.83 12.15
C ALA A 145 -23.79 -5.07 11.37
N GLY A 146 -23.24 -4.88 10.17
CA GLY A 146 -22.56 -5.91 9.39
C GLY A 146 -21.07 -6.08 9.72
N TRP A 147 -20.64 -5.84 10.96
CA TRP A 147 -19.24 -5.93 11.40
C TRP A 147 -18.65 -7.32 11.11
N GLN A 148 -18.01 -7.44 9.95
CA GLN A 148 -17.34 -8.65 9.49
C GLN A 148 -15.85 -8.58 9.82
N PRO A 149 -15.18 -9.73 10.03
CA PRO A 149 -13.74 -9.81 10.28
C PRO A 149 -12.84 -9.29 9.14
N GLY A 150 -13.40 -8.84 8.01
CA GLY A 150 -12.68 -8.17 6.93
C GLY A 150 -12.18 -6.77 7.34
N LEU A 151 -12.91 -6.08 8.21
CA LEU A 151 -12.57 -4.72 8.64
C LEU A 151 -11.24 -4.67 9.41
N GLY A 152 -10.90 -5.69 10.19
CA GLY A 152 -9.65 -5.73 10.96
C GLY A 152 -8.40 -5.81 10.09
N VAL A 153 -8.45 -6.60 9.00
CA VAL A 153 -7.34 -6.69 8.03
C VAL A 153 -7.22 -5.39 7.25
N SER A 154 -8.36 -4.79 6.86
CA SER A 154 -8.38 -3.51 6.17
C SER A 154 -7.80 -2.38 7.01
N TRP A 155 -8.20 -2.27 8.27
CA TRP A 155 -7.71 -1.25 9.20
C TRP A 155 -6.24 -1.46 9.55
N LEU A 156 -5.76 -2.70 9.69
CA LEU A 156 -4.33 -2.97 9.85
C LEU A 156 -3.54 -2.45 8.65
N PHE A 157 -3.97 -2.81 7.43
CA PHE A 157 -3.30 -2.38 6.21
C PHE A 157 -3.26 -0.86 6.11
N PHE A 158 -4.41 -0.18 6.20
CA PHE A 158 -4.45 1.27 6.11
C PHE A 158 -3.76 1.96 7.29
N GLY A 159 -3.88 1.43 8.51
CA GLY A 159 -3.20 2.00 9.69
C GLY A 159 -1.68 2.01 9.56
N LEU A 160 -1.10 1.02 8.87
CA LEU A 160 0.34 0.96 8.61
C LEU A 160 0.77 1.87 7.45
N TRP A 161 -0.08 2.05 6.43
CA TRP A 161 0.26 2.81 5.22
C TRP A 161 -0.18 4.29 5.22
N VAL A 162 -1.16 4.67 6.05
CA VAL A 162 -1.62 6.07 6.20
C VAL A 162 -0.46 7.00 6.60
N PRO A 163 0.40 6.67 7.60
CA PRO A 163 1.52 7.53 7.97
C PRO A 163 2.45 7.83 6.78
N TYR A 164 2.73 6.82 5.96
CA TYR A 164 3.51 6.99 4.74
C TYR A 164 2.79 7.88 3.72
N GLY A 165 1.48 7.69 3.51
CA GLY A 165 0.69 8.57 2.64
C GLY A 165 0.69 10.04 3.08
N VAL A 166 0.60 10.30 4.39
CA VAL A 166 0.74 11.65 4.95
C VAL A 166 2.14 12.19 4.70
N GLY A 167 3.17 11.37 4.93
CA GLY A 167 4.56 11.71 4.63
C GLY A 167 4.75 12.12 3.17
N LEU A 168 4.23 11.36 2.21
CA LEU A 168 4.31 11.71 0.79
C LEU A 168 3.64 13.05 0.46
N ALA A 169 2.50 13.36 1.08
CA ALA A 169 1.82 14.65 0.88
C ALA A 169 2.66 15.81 1.42
N VAL A 170 3.24 15.66 2.60
CA VAL A 170 4.07 16.71 3.22
C VAL A 170 5.39 16.88 2.47
N ASP A 171 6.02 15.78 2.01
CA ASP A 171 7.21 15.80 1.17
C ASP A 171 6.97 16.66 -0.08
N PHE A 172 5.88 16.38 -0.79
CA PHE A 172 5.50 17.15 -1.97
C PHE A 172 5.27 18.63 -1.65
N LEU A 173 4.58 18.97 -0.55
CA LEU A 173 4.33 20.35 -0.15
C LEU A 173 5.64 21.11 0.17
N LEU A 174 6.60 20.45 0.82
CA LEU A 174 7.92 21.00 1.10
C LEU A 174 8.72 21.21 -0.19
N GLN A 175 8.75 20.21 -1.08
CA GLN A 175 9.48 20.29 -2.35
C GLN A 175 8.85 21.32 -3.31
N ALA A 176 7.52 21.48 -3.28
CA ALA A 176 6.80 22.50 -4.02
C ALA A 176 6.94 23.92 -3.43
N GLN A 177 7.71 24.10 -2.35
CA GLN A 177 7.91 25.37 -1.64
C GLN A 177 6.61 25.99 -1.10
N LEU A 178 5.58 25.16 -0.87
CA LEU A 178 4.30 25.60 -0.30
C LEU A 178 4.34 25.67 1.22
N LEU A 179 5.29 24.96 1.84
CA LEU A 179 5.63 25.05 3.26
C LEU A 179 7.04 25.62 3.38
N GLN A 180 7.25 26.60 4.27
CA GLN A 180 8.58 27.20 4.48
C GLN A 180 9.51 26.18 5.15
N PRO A 181 10.58 25.74 4.49
CA PRO A 181 11.51 24.80 5.11
C PRO A 181 12.50 25.54 6.01
N SER A 182 12.69 25.04 7.23
CA SER A 182 13.91 25.35 7.99
C SER A 182 14.96 24.28 7.72
N CYS A 183 16.25 24.64 7.72
CA CYS A 183 17.33 23.73 7.33
C CYS A 183 17.39 22.44 8.19
N GLY A 184 16.90 22.48 9.44
CA GLY A 184 16.78 21.31 10.31
C GLY A 184 15.49 20.49 10.08
N THR A 185 14.48 21.07 9.44
CA THR A 185 13.19 20.39 9.16
C THR A 185 13.33 19.33 8.08
N PHE A 186 14.19 19.52 7.07
CA PHE A 186 14.35 18.55 5.97
C PHE A 186 14.97 17.23 6.44
N GLU A 187 16.08 17.26 7.18
CA GLU A 187 16.76 16.03 7.63
C GLU A 187 15.90 15.19 8.58
N HIS A 188 15.15 15.85 9.47
CA HIS A 188 14.20 15.17 10.35
C HIS A 188 13.04 14.58 9.57
N PHE A 189 12.62 15.24 8.50
CA PHE A 189 11.48 14.82 7.71
C PHE A 189 11.80 13.60 6.84
N ASP A 190 12.98 13.56 6.20
CA ASP A 190 13.45 12.40 5.44
C ASP A 190 13.54 11.14 6.31
N TYR A 191 14.02 11.29 7.55
CA TYR A 191 14.03 10.21 8.53
C TYR A 191 12.61 9.74 8.88
N VAL A 192 11.70 10.66 9.17
CA VAL A 192 10.30 10.33 9.50
C VAL A 192 9.58 9.67 8.32
N LEU A 193 9.86 10.09 7.09
CA LEU A 193 9.31 9.47 5.89
C LEU A 193 9.80 8.03 5.75
N GLY A 194 11.10 7.79 5.93
CA GLY A 194 11.68 6.44 5.91
C GLY A 194 11.13 5.53 7.02
N VAL A 195 10.95 6.05 8.25
CA VAL A 195 10.30 5.31 9.35
C VAL A 195 8.85 4.98 9.01
N SER A 196 8.13 5.91 8.40
CA SER A 196 6.73 5.71 7.99
C SER A 196 6.61 4.66 6.87
N GLU A 197 7.55 4.65 5.93
CA GLU A 197 7.65 3.59 4.92
C GLU A 197 7.95 2.23 5.55
N GLY A 198 8.89 2.18 6.50
CA GLY A 198 9.20 0.98 7.28
C GLY A 198 8.01 0.44 8.07
N LEU A 199 7.17 1.33 8.62
CA LEU A 199 5.91 0.95 9.25
C LEU A 199 4.95 0.31 8.24
N GLY A 200 4.84 0.88 7.03
CA GLY A 200 4.09 0.30 5.92
C GLY A 200 4.60 -1.10 5.54
N VAL A 201 5.91 -1.30 5.47
CA VAL A 201 6.55 -2.60 5.19
C VAL A 201 6.11 -3.68 6.17
N LEU A 202 5.88 -3.36 7.46
CA LEU A 202 5.43 -4.34 8.45
C LEU A 202 4.09 -5.01 8.09
N HIS A 203 3.29 -4.47 7.16
CA HIS A 203 2.04 -5.10 6.74
C HIS A 203 2.27 -6.52 6.19
N CYS A 204 3.38 -6.77 5.49
CA CYS A 204 3.65 -8.10 4.93
C CYS A 204 4.04 -9.12 6.01
N CYS A 205 4.51 -8.65 7.17
CA CYS A 205 4.88 -9.48 8.33
C CYS A 205 3.68 -9.70 9.27
N LEU A 206 2.91 -8.64 9.54
CA LEU A 206 1.77 -8.66 10.46
C LEU A 206 0.48 -9.18 9.79
N GLY A 207 0.36 -9.02 8.48
CA GLY A 207 -0.81 -9.43 7.71
C GLY A 207 -1.07 -10.95 7.76
N PRO A 208 -0.09 -11.84 7.52
CA PRO A 208 -0.33 -13.29 7.57
C PRO A 208 -0.80 -13.80 8.94
N PRO A 209 -0.20 -13.42 10.08
CA PRO A 209 -0.72 -13.76 11.41
C PRO A 209 -2.15 -13.28 11.63
N VAL A 210 -2.49 -12.05 11.21
CA VAL A 210 -3.85 -11.51 11.37
C VAL A 210 -4.85 -12.25 10.49
N LEU A 211 -4.50 -12.57 9.24
CA LEU A 211 -5.33 -13.39 8.35
C LEU A 211 -5.57 -14.79 8.94
N LEU A 212 -4.57 -15.41 9.56
CA LEU A 212 -4.68 -16.70 10.23
C LEU A 212 -5.56 -16.61 11.48
N ALA A 213 -5.33 -15.65 12.36
CA ALA A 213 -6.13 -15.42 13.55
C ALA A 213 -7.62 -15.25 13.19
N VAL A 214 -7.91 -14.39 12.21
CA VAL A 214 -9.26 -14.18 11.70
C VAL A 214 -9.89 -15.45 11.12
N ARG A 215 -9.10 -16.32 10.47
CA ARG A 215 -9.58 -17.63 9.99
C ARG A 215 -9.88 -18.60 11.15
N LEU A 216 -9.05 -18.62 12.18
CA LEU A 216 -9.21 -19.47 13.35
C LEU A 216 -10.45 -19.07 14.16
N CYS A 217 -10.64 -17.77 14.42
CA CYS A 217 -11.83 -17.26 15.12
C CYS A 217 -13.13 -17.61 14.38
N ARG A 218 -13.14 -17.54 13.04
CA ARG A 218 -14.31 -17.95 12.24
C ARG A 218 -14.59 -19.44 12.29
N ARG A 219 -13.56 -20.29 12.41
CA ARG A 219 -13.74 -21.74 12.58
C ARG A 219 -14.29 -22.07 13.97
N GLY A 220 -13.78 -21.43 15.02
CA GLY A 220 -14.24 -21.63 16.39
C GLY A 220 -15.69 -21.19 16.63
N ALA A 221 -16.11 -20.06 16.03
CA ALA A 221 -17.50 -19.58 16.13
C ALA A 221 -18.52 -20.49 15.40
N GLY A 222 -18.08 -21.20 14.35
CA GLY A 222 -18.91 -22.19 13.65
C GLY A 222 -19.10 -23.50 14.41
N THR A 223 -18.22 -23.79 15.38
CA THR A 223 -18.33 -24.99 16.25
C THR A 223 -19.07 -24.72 17.56
N SER A 224 -19.27 -23.46 17.96
CA SER A 224 -19.98 -23.07 19.18
C SER A 224 -21.46 -22.70 18.96
N GLY A 225 -21.98 -22.81 17.74
CA GLY A 225 -23.36 -22.44 17.37
C GLY A 225 -24.34 -23.61 17.29
N SER A 226 -24.04 -24.73 17.94
CA SER A 226 -24.95 -25.89 18.02
C SER A 226 -25.22 -26.23 19.49
N CYS A 227 -26.09 -25.44 20.11
CA CYS A 227 -26.94 -25.80 21.24
C CYS A 227 -28.30 -25.16 21.02
#